data_AF-A0A0E3ZCS2-F1
#
_entry.id   AF-A0A0E3ZCS2-F1
#
_cell.length_a   1.000
_cell.length_b   1.000
_cell.length_c   1.000
_cell.angle_alpha   90.00
_cell.angle_beta   90.00
_cell.angle_gamma   90.00
#
_symmetry.space_group_name_H-M   'P 1'
#
loop_
_entity.id
_entity.type
_entity.pdbx_description
1 polymer ?
#
loop_
_entity_poly.entity_id
_entity_poly.type
_entity_poly.pdbx_seq_one_letter_code
_entity_poly.pdbx_strand_id
1 'polypeptide(L)' 'LLNLHSFRLLKFLIIVEIIMIIIFILVNLCTIKYEICFSLIYLSIASCEASIGLSILVNILNFEDKNNVKGGIFISF' A
#
# COMPACT_ATOMS: atom_id res chain seq x y z
N LEU A 1 -16.77 -11.99 -4.08
CA LEU A 1 -15.43 -12.60 -3.88
C LEU A 1 -14.30 -11.63 -4.24
N LEU A 2 -14.44 -10.83 -5.31
CA LEU A 2 -13.47 -9.80 -5.72
C LEU A 2 -13.20 -8.72 -4.67
N ASN A 3 -14.23 -8.10 -4.10
CA ASN A 3 -14.06 -7.06 -3.08
C ASN A 3 -13.23 -7.58 -1.88
N LEU A 4 -13.37 -8.86 -1.53
CA LEU A 4 -12.61 -9.54 -0.48
C LEU A 4 -11.10 -9.64 -0.78
N HIS A 5 -10.69 -9.75 -2.05
CA HIS A 5 -9.28 -9.81 -2.45
C HIS A 5 -8.62 -8.43 -2.34
N SER A 6 -9.30 -7.39 -2.84
CA SER A 6 -8.84 -6.00 -2.72
C SER A 6 -8.78 -5.55 -1.26
N PHE A 7 -9.75 -5.95 -0.43
CA PHE A 7 -9.70 -5.75 1.02
C PHE A 7 -8.54 -6.50 1.70
N ARG A 8 -8.15 -7.68 1.21
CA ARG A 8 -6.98 -8.42 1.72
C ARG A 8 -5.67 -7.71 1.38
N LEU A 9 -5.53 -7.24 0.14
CA LEU A 9 -4.35 -6.47 -0.28
C LEU A 9 -4.24 -5.15 0.48
N LEU A 10 -5.35 -4.45 0.67
CA LEU A 10 -5.38 -3.22 1.47
C LEU A 10 -4.98 -3.49 2.93
N LYS A 11 -5.50 -4.55 3.56
CA LYS A 11 -5.10 -4.96 4.91
C LYS A 11 -3.61 -5.29 4.98
N PHE A 12 -3.08 -5.98 3.98
CA PHE A 12 -1.65 -6.29 3.90
C PHE A 12 -0.81 -5.00 3.84
N LEU A 13 -1.17 -4.05 2.99
CA LEU A 13 -0.48 -2.77 2.87
C LEU A 13 -0.45 -1.99 4.19
N ILE A 14 -1.59 -1.94 4.89
CA ILE A 14 -1.71 -1.28 6.20
C ILE A 14 -0.82 -1.95 7.25
N ILE A 15 -0.75 -3.29 7.24
CA ILE A 15 0.11 -4.03 8.18
C ILE A 15 1.58 -3.72 7.92
N VAL A 16 2.01 -3.65 6.66
CA VAL A 16 3.39 -3.29 6.31
C VAL A 16 3.74 -1.89 6.79
N GLU A 17 2.87 -0.90 6.56
CA GLU A 17 3.05 0.46 7.06
C GLU A 17 3.20 0.52 8.58
N ILE A 18 2.33 -0.20 9.32
CA ILE A 18 2.41 -0.26 10.78
C ILE A 18 3.75 -0.86 11.23
N ILE A 19 4.23 -1.91 10.55
CA ILE A 19 5.52 -2.54 10.86
C ILE A 19 6.67 -1.55 10.62
N MET A 20 6.66 -0.82 9.51
CA MET A 20 7.67 0.19 9.19
C MET A 20 7.70 1.31 10.23
N ILE A 21 6.53 1.80 10.67
CA ILE A 21 6.44 2.80 11.75
C ILE A 21 6.99 2.26 13.07
N ILE A 22 6.70 1.02 13.44
CA ILE A 22 7.22 0.40 14.66
C ILE A 22 8.74 0.30 14.61
N ILE A 23 9.30 -0.14 13.47
CA ILE A 23 10.75 -0.22 13.25
C ILE A 23 11.37 1.18 13.37
N PHE A 24 10.75 2.20 12.77
CA PHE A 24 11.21 3.58 12.86
C PHE A 24 11.27 4.09 14.31
N ILE A 25 10.25 3.80 15.11
CA ILE A 25 10.21 4.19 16.52
C ILE A 25 11.30 3.46 17.31
N LEU A 26 11.45 2.14 17.12
CA LEU A 26 12.48 1.34 17.77
C LEU A 26 13.89 1.84 17.45
N VAL A 27 14.16 2.17 16.18
CA VAL A 27 15.44 2.75 15.76
C VAL A 27 15.64 4.12 16.41
N ASN A 28 14.66 5.02 16.40
CA ASN A 28 14.84 6.33 17.06
C ASN A 28 15.04 6.21 18.59
N LEU A 29 14.42 5.24 19.25
CA LEU A 29 14.60 4.99 20.69
C LEU A 29 15.96 4.37 21.03
N CYS A 30 16.41 3.37 20.25
CA CYS A 30 17.69 2.68 20.50
C CYS A 30 18.90 3.56 20.18
N THR A 31 18.72 4.57 19.34
CA THR A 31 19.84 5.36 18.82
C THR A 31 19.56 6.84 18.95
N ILE A 32 19.81 7.31 20.17
CA ILE A 32 19.70 8.70 20.65
C ILE A 32 20.52 9.70 19.79
N LYS A 33 21.36 9.22 18.86
CA LYS A 33 22.27 10.03 18.04
C LYS A 33 22.11 9.87 16.53
N TYR A 34 21.17 9.06 16.01
CA TYR A 34 21.01 9.03 14.55
C TYR A 34 20.57 10.40 14.05
N GLU A 35 21.27 10.88 13.02
CA GLU A 35 21.01 12.19 12.45
C GLU A 35 19.59 12.27 11.89
N ILE A 36 18.94 13.41 12.11
CA ILE A 36 17.61 13.75 11.58
C ILE A 36 17.49 13.43 10.07
N CYS A 37 18.59 13.53 9.33
CA CYS A 37 18.70 13.14 7.93
C CYS A 37 18.31 11.68 7.66
N PHE A 38 18.76 10.73 8.49
CA PHE A 38 18.42 9.32 8.31
C PHE A 38 16.92 9.08 8.52
N SER A 39 16.35 9.74 9.54
CA SER A 39 14.92 9.64 9.82
C SER A 39 14.06 10.23 8.71
N LEU A 40 14.50 11.34 8.10
CA LEU A 40 13.83 11.94 6.94
C LEU A 40 13.92 11.05 5.70
N ILE A 41 15.08 10.46 5.42
CA ILE A 41 15.27 9.54 4.30
C ILE A 41 14.38 8.29 4.49
N TYR A 42 14.38 7.69 5.68
CA TYR A 42 13.53 6.55 5.99
C TYR A 42 12.05 6.85 5.76
N LEU A 43 11.57 7.98 6.29
CA LEU A 43 10.18 8.39 6.14
C LEU A 43 9.82 8.67 4.66
N SER A 44 10.75 9.22 3.89
CA SER A 44 10.54 9.45 2.45
C SER A 44 10.38 8.13 1.70
N ILE A 45 11.21 7.12 2.00
CA ILE A 45 11.14 5.79 1.37
C ILE A 45 9.82 5.11 1.75
N ALA A 46 9.42 5.16 3.03
CA ALA A 46 8.14 4.63 3.49
C ALA A 46 6.97 5.29 2.75
N SER A 47 6.97 6.63 2.60
CA SER A 47 5.93 7.34 1.87
C SER A 47 5.86 6.95 0.38
N CYS A 48 7.01 6.69 -0.24
CA CYS A 48 7.08 6.21 -1.62
C CYS A 48 6.52 4.79 -1.76
N GLU A 49 6.87 3.89 -0.83
CA GLU A 49 6.32 2.54 -0.79
C GLU A 49 4.80 2.56 -0.67
N ALA A 50 4.27 3.35 0.27
CA ALA A 50 2.83 3.54 0.45
C ALA A 50 2.14 3.98 -0.84
N SER A 51 2.70 5.01 -1.51
CA SER A 51 2.17 5.56 -2.75
C SER A 51 2.16 4.54 -3.88
N ILE A 52 3.26 3.79 -4.04
CA ILE A 52 3.39 2.73 -5.05
C ILE A 52 2.37 1.62 -4.77
N GLY A 53 2.32 1.13 -3.53
CA GLY A 53 1.39 0.07 -3.13
C GLY A 53 -0.08 0.45 -3.34
N LEU A 54 -0.45 1.69 -3.02
CA LEU A 54 -1.80 2.20 -3.24
C LEU A 54 -2.11 2.37 -4.74
N SER A 55 -1.15 2.84 -5.54
CA SER A 55 -1.33 3.01 -6.98
C SER A 55 -1.57 1.68 -7.70
N ILE A 56 -0.88 0.62 -7.27
CA ILE A 56 -1.06 -0.75 -7.78
C ILE A 56 -2.44 -1.26 -7.39
N LEU A 57 -2.86 -1.05 -6.14
CA LEU A 57 -4.19 -1.45 -5.66
C LEU A 57 -5.30 -0.78 -6.48
N VAL A 58 -5.20 0.54 -6.72
CA VAL A 58 -6.16 1.29 -7.53
C VAL A 58 -6.16 0.79 -8.98
N ASN A 59 -5.00 0.46 -9.54
CA ASN A 59 -4.92 -0.08 -10.89
C ASN A 59 -5.61 -1.46 -10.99
N ILE A 60 -5.42 -2.34 -10.00
CA ILE A 60 -6.10 -3.64 -9.93
C ILE A 60 -7.62 -3.45 -9.87
N LEU A 61 -8.10 -2.55 -9.01
CA LEU A 61 -9.53 -2.21 -8.92
C LEU A 61 -10.09 -1.70 -10.26
N ASN A 62 -9.38 -0.81 -10.94
CA ASN A 62 -9.80 -0.27 -12.24
C ASN A 62 -9.81 -1.33 -13.37
N PHE A 63 -8.84 -2.24 -13.39
CA PHE A 63 -8.83 -3.34 -14.35
C PHE A 63 -9.98 -4.32 -14.10
N GLU A 64 -10.28 -4.61 -12.83
CA GLU A 64 -11.38 -5.48 -12.45
C GLU A 64 -12.75 -4.86 -12.76
N ASP A 65 -12.96 -3.57 -12.51
CA ASP A 65 -14.18 -2.86 -12.89
C ASP A 65 -14.40 -2.82 -14.41
N LYS A 66 -13.33 -2.57 -15.19
CA LYS A 66 -13.40 -2.63 -16.67
C LYS A 66 -13.78 -4.02 -17.18
N ASN A 67 -13.32 -5.08 -16.52
CA ASN A 67 -13.64 -6.46 -16.91
C ASN A 67 -15.10 -6.83 -16.57
N ASN A 68 -15.63 -6.37 -15.43
CA ASN A 68 -17.04 -6.56 -15.09
C ASN A 68 -17.97 -5.83 -16.07
N VAL A 69 -17.62 -4.63 -16.52
CA VAL A 69 -18.41 -3.87 -17.52
C VAL A 69 -18.38 -4.55 -18.90
N LYS A 70 -17.22 -5.06 -19.33
CA LYS A 70 -17.12 -5.79 -20.61
C LYS A 70 -17.86 -7.14 -20.60
N GLY A 71 -17.88 -7.84 -19.47
CA GLY A 71 -18.67 -9.07 -19.31
C GLY A 71 -20.17 -8.84 -19.47
N GLY A 72 -20.72 -7.74 -18.93
CA GLY A 72 -22.14 -7.39 -19.06
C GLY A 72 -22.57 -7.07 -20.49
N ILE A 73 -21.68 -6.49 -21.30
CA ILE A 73 -21.95 -6.17 -22.72
C ILE A 73 -21.95 -7.44 -23.59
N PHE A 74 -21.15 -8.45 -23.25
CA PHE A 74 -21.07 -9.70 -24.02
C PHE A 74 -22.23 -10.68 -23.74
N ILE A 75 -22.97 -10.48 -22.64
CA ILE A 75 -24.15 -11.29 -22.27
C ILE A 75 -25.44 -10.63 -22.81
N SER A 76 -25.36 -9.40 -23.34
CA SER A 76 -26.49 -8.63 -23.87
C SER A 76 -26.53 -8.55 -25.41
N PHE A 77 -25.75 -9.39 -26.10
CA PHE A 77 -25.85 -9.69 -27.54
C PHE A 77 -26.13 -11.18 -27.73
#